data_AF-A0A5K1EAQ4-F1
#
_entry.id   AF-A0A5K1EAQ4-F1
#
_cell.length_a   1.000
_cell.length_b   1.000
_cell.length_c   1.000
_cell.angle_alpha   90.00
_cell.angle_beta   90.00
_cell.angle_gamma   90.00
#
_symmetry.space_group_name_H-M   'P 1'
#
loop_
_entity.id
_entity.type
_entity.pdbx_description
1 polymer ?
#
loop_
_entity_poly.entity_id
_entity_poly.type
_entity_poly.pdbx_seq_one_letter_code
_entity_poly.pdbx_strand_id
1 'polypeptide(L)' 'MGKVSGKTKRPEKLGKGLVTPIQVAFIVDRYLIDNNYTQTFSVFRSEASALLSKSKMKE' A
#
# COMPACT_ATOMS: atom_id res chain seq x y z
N MET A 1 20.26 -3.55 40.24
CA MET A 1 20.67 -3.09 38.89
C MET A 1 20.39 -4.22 37.90
N GLY A 2 19.30 -4.16 37.11
CA GLY A 2 18.85 -5.29 36.29
C GLY A 2 18.14 -4.83 35.02
N LYS A 3 18.96 -4.67 33.96
CA LYS A 3 18.68 -4.53 32.52
C LYS A 3 17.23 -4.26 32.09
N VAL A 4 16.99 -3.04 31.62
CA VAL A 4 15.84 -2.66 30.80
C VAL A 4 15.89 -3.41 29.46
N SER A 5 14.99 -4.37 29.27
CA SER A 5 14.74 -4.97 27.95
C SER A 5 14.01 -3.95 27.09
N GLY A 6 14.78 -3.04 26.47
CA GLY A 6 14.30 -2.20 25.39
C GLY A 6 13.77 -3.11 24.29
N LYS A 7 12.44 -3.14 24.11
CA LYS A 7 11.81 -3.71 22.91
C LYS A 7 12.29 -2.87 21.74
N THR A 8 13.42 -3.26 21.15
CA THR A 8 13.86 -2.78 19.85
C THR A 8 12.73 -3.14 18.89
N LYS A 9 11.93 -2.14 18.50
CA LYS A 9 10.97 -2.29 17.40
C LYS A 9 11.80 -2.72 16.21
N ARG A 10 11.77 -4.01 15.88
CA ARG A 10 12.35 -4.51 14.63
C ARG A 10 11.68 -3.67 13.54
N PRO A 11 12.43 -3.03 12.63
CA PRO A 11 11.80 -2.52 11.43
C PRO A 11 11.19 -3.75 10.75
N GLU A 12 9.86 -3.81 10.76
CA GLU A 12 9.13 -4.75 9.94
C GLU A 12 9.66 -4.50 8.53
N LYS A 13 10.38 -5.47 7.98
CA LYS A 13 10.93 -5.38 6.62
C LYS A 13 9.73 -5.37 5.66
N LEU A 14 9.12 -4.20 5.49
CA LEU A 14 8.04 -3.97 4.55
C LEU A 14 8.63 -4.08 3.15
N GLY A 15 8.29 -5.16 2.44
CA GLY A 15 8.78 -5.45 1.10
C GLY A 15 10.16 -6.11 1.07
N LYS A 16 10.19 -7.44 0.95
CA LYS A 16 11.40 -8.22 0.61
C LYS A 16 11.39 -8.72 -0.85
N GLY A 17 10.38 -8.34 -1.64
CA GLY A 17 10.14 -8.87 -2.98
C GLY A 17 10.10 -7.78 -4.04
N LEU A 18 10.16 -8.20 -5.31
CA LEU A 18 9.96 -7.34 -6.49
C LEU A 18 8.64 -6.57 -6.34
N VAL A 19 8.73 -5.24 -6.37
CA VAL A 19 7.58 -4.37 -6.39
C VAL A 19 6.87 -4.56 -7.72
N THR A 20 5.65 -5.12 -7.68
CA THR A 20 4.86 -5.35 -8.89
C THR A 20 4.03 -4.11 -9.22
N PRO A 21 3.67 -3.89 -10.50
CA PRO A 21 2.77 -2.80 -10.89
C PRO A 21 1.42 -2.81 -10.12
N ILE A 22 0.96 -4.00 -9.71
CA ILE A 22 -0.25 -4.14 -8.89
C ILE A 22 -0.03 -3.53 -7.50
N GLN A 23 1.11 -3.79 -6.85
CA GLN A 23 1.42 -3.22 -5.54
C GLN A 23 1.54 -1.70 -5.60
N VAL A 24 2.17 -1.17 -6.66
CA VAL A 24 2.22 0.29 -6.89
C VAL A 24 0.82 0.85 -7.04
N ALA A 25 -0.03 0.18 -7.84
CA ALA A 25 -1.40 0.64 -8.04
C ALA A 25 -2.21 0.68 -6.74
N PHE A 26 -2.03 -0.32 -5.87
CA PHE A 26 -2.65 -0.34 -4.55
C PHE A 26 -2.20 0.78 -3.62
N ILE A 27 -0.90 1.09 -3.61
CA ILE A 27 -0.36 2.16 -2.77
C ILE A 27 -0.88 3.51 -3.23
N VAL A 28 -0.90 3.75 -4.55
CA VAL A 28 -1.42 4.99 -5.12
C VAL A 28 -2.92 5.12 -4.88
N ASP A 29 -3.71 4.06 -5.06
CA ASP A 29 -5.15 4.04 -4.79
C ASP A 29 -5.45 4.49 -3.34
N ARG A 30 -4.73 3.91 -2.37
CA ARG A 30 -4.82 4.31 -0.95
C ARG A 30 -4.41 5.75 -0.71
N TYR A 31 -3.27 6.17 -1.27
CA TYR A 31 -2.76 7.53 -1.09
C TYR A 31 -3.75 8.58 -1.60
N LEU A 32 -4.38 8.34 -2.76
CA LEU A 32 -5.33 9.29 -3.35
C LEU A 32 -6.61 9.41 -2.50
N ILE A 33 -7.12 8.31 -1.95
CA ILE A 33 -8.28 8.33 -1.05
C ILE A 33 -7.94 9.04 0.26
N ASP A 34 -6.84 8.65 0.90
CA ASP A 34 -6.46 9.14 2.24
C ASP A 34 -6.13 10.65 2.25
N ASN A 35 -5.77 11.22 1.08
CA ASN A 35 -5.50 12.65 0.91
C ASN A 35 -6.63 13.41 0.20
N ASN A 36 -7.80 12.79 0.02
CA ASN A 36 -8.99 13.40 -0.59
C ASN A 36 -8.78 13.90 -2.03
N TYR A 37 -7.88 13.27 -2.80
CA TYR A 37 -7.65 13.59 -4.22
C TYR A 37 -8.70 12.92 -5.13
N THR A 38 -9.97 13.24 -4.93
CA THR A 38 -11.12 12.55 -5.56
C THR A 38 -11.09 12.58 -7.09
N GLN A 39 -10.71 13.70 -7.71
CA GLN A 39 -10.62 13.81 -9.17
C GLN A 39 -9.50 12.91 -9.72
N THR A 40 -8.30 13.00 -9.14
CA THR A 40 -7.15 12.16 -9.53
C THR A 40 -7.43 10.69 -9.27
N PHE A 41 -8.09 10.37 -8.16
CA PHE A 41 -8.52 9.01 -7.82
C PHE A 41 -9.41 8.42 -8.91
N SER A 42 -10.42 9.15 -9.37
CA SER A 42 -11.33 8.67 -10.40
C SER A 42 -10.62 8.39 -11.73
N VAL A 43 -9.71 9.29 -12.15
CA VAL A 43 -8.93 9.12 -13.38
C VAL A 43 -7.98 7.93 -13.25
N PHE A 44 -7.23 7.89 -12.15
CA PHE A 44 -6.27 6.83 -11.85
C PHE A 44 -6.93 5.45 -11.86
N ARG A 45 -8.12 5.31 -11.27
CA ARG A 45 -8.82 4.03 -11.22
C ARG A 45 -9.28 3.54 -12.61
N SER A 46 -9.60 4.46 -13.52
CA SER A 46 -9.93 4.13 -14.90
C SER A 46 -8.71 3.60 -15.66
N GLU A 47 -7.58 4.31 -15.56
CA GLU A 47 -6.31 3.94 -16.21
C GLU A 47 -5.71 2.66 -15.65
N ALA A 48 -5.76 2.48 -14.33
CA ALA A 48 -5.20 1.32 -13.62
C ALA A 48 -6.22 0.19 -13.44
N SER A 49 -7.40 0.26 -14.08
CA SER A 49 -8.49 -0.71 -13.92
C SER A 49 -8.05 -2.16 -14.13
N ALA A 50 -7.17 -2.43 -15.11
CA ALA A 50 -6.63 -3.76 -15.37
C ALA A 50 -5.72 -4.31 -14.24
N LEU A 51 -5.07 -3.43 -13.49
CA LEU A 51 -4.21 -3.77 -12.35
C LEU A 51 -5.03 -3.97 -11.07
N LEU A 52 -6.05 -3.14 -10.87
CA LEU A 52 -6.92 -3.18 -9.68
C LEU A 52 -7.99 -4.28 -9.78
N SER A 53 -8.51 -4.59 -10.98
CA SER A 53 -9.51 -5.64 -11.23
C SER A 53 -8.99 -7.06 -10.95
N LYS A 54 -7.67 -7.27 -11.07
CA LYS A 54 -7.03 -8.57 -10.76
C LYS A 54 -6.86 -8.84 -9.27
N SER A 55 -7.03 -7.83 -8.43
CA SER A 55 -7.11 -8.03 -6.99
C SER A 55 -8.52 -8.48 -6.65
N LYS A 56 -8.71 -9.79 -6.54
CA LYS A 56 -9.83 -10.33 -5.77
C LYS A 56 -9.73 -9.76 -4.35
N MET A 57 -10.55 -8.76 -4.04
CA MET A 57 -10.88 -8.40 -2.66
C MET A 57 -11.41 -9.69 -2.02
N LYS A 58 -10.63 -10.29 -1.12
CA LYS A 58 -11.21 -11.15 -0.09
C LYS A 58 -11.88 -10.17 0.87
N GLU A 59 -13.21 -10.21 0.86
CA GLU A 59 -14.06 -9.65 1.91
C GLU A 59 -13.59 -10.13 3.29
#